data_AF-A0A6L0XIV2-F1
#
_entry.id   AF-A0A6L0XIV2-F1
#
_cell.length_a   1.000
_cell.length_b   1.000
_cell.length_c   1.000
_cell.angle_alpha   90.00
_cell.angle_beta   90.00
_cell.angle_gamma   90.00
#
_symmetry.space_group_name_H-M   'P 1'
#
loop_
_entity.id
_entity.type
_entity.pdbx_description
1 polymer ?
#
loop_
_entity_poly.entity_id
_entity_poly.type
_entity_poly.pdbx_seq_one_letter_code
_entity_poly.pdbx_strand_id
1 'polypeptide(L)'
;MEVERLRRVRTCADADADAEVARLEDEMRNRARDLAVSKKASERVMLRSMETPLTSGQLDALLDKDAETADMERRLRELRKKPDKNAAAIKALEEEVQKRAQELADGILPRSVPSVWRRVRRPHDGGTSAVRRRCVP
;
A
#
# COMPACT_ATOMS: atom_id res chain seq x y z
N MET A 1 19.58 -41.72 35.23
CA MET A 1 20.44 -40.52 35.12
C MET A 1 19.60 -39.28 35.34
N GLU A 2 19.76 -38.63 36.50
CA GLU A 2 19.01 -37.41 36.86
C GLU A 2 19.48 -36.18 36.05
N VAL A 3 20.77 -36.15 35.71
CA VAL A 3 21.42 -35.08 34.92
C VAL A 3 20.80 -34.94 33.52
N GLU A 4 20.46 -36.05 32.85
CA GLU A 4 19.83 -36.00 31.53
C GLU A 4 18.40 -35.46 31.57
N ARG A 5 17.64 -35.74 32.64
CA ARG A 5 16.30 -35.18 32.84
C ARG A 5 16.36 -33.66 32.98
N LEU A 6 17.27 -33.16 33.82
CA LEU A 6 17.46 -31.72 34.02
C LEU A 6 17.89 -31.01 32.74
N ARG A 7 18.77 -31.62 31.93
CA ARG A 7 19.17 -31.08 30.62
C ARG A 7 17.98 -30.94 29.67
N ARG A 8 17.12 -31.96 29.56
CA ARG A 8 15.90 -31.92 28.72
C ARG A 8 14.92 -30.83 29.15
N VAL A 9 14.63 -30.73 30.45
CA VAL A 9 13.72 -29.71 30.98
C VAL A 9 14.23 -28.32 30.63
N ARG A 10 15.55 -28.07 30.80
CA ARG A 10 16.15 -26.79 30.43
C ARG A 10 16.03 -26.52 28.92
N THR A 11 16.40 -27.48 28.06
CA THR A 11 16.33 -27.26 26.60
C THR A 11 14.90 -27.06 26.09
N CYS A 12 13.90 -27.70 26.70
CA CYS A 12 12.50 -27.45 26.35
C CYS A 12 12.08 -26.05 26.81
N ALA A 13 12.43 -25.64 28.03
CA ALA A 13 12.15 -24.28 28.51
C ALA A 13 12.83 -23.20 27.67
N ASP A 14 14.07 -23.42 27.23
CA ASP A 14 14.79 -22.52 26.33
C ASP A 14 14.09 -22.46 24.96
N ALA A 15 13.70 -23.61 24.38
CA ALA A 15 13.00 -23.67 23.10
C ALA A 15 11.60 -23.01 23.16
N ASP A 16 10.88 -23.15 24.27
CA ASP A 16 9.58 -22.51 24.48
C ASP A 16 9.74 -20.98 24.61
N ALA A 17 10.81 -20.53 25.31
CA ALA A 17 11.14 -19.11 25.40
C ALA A 17 11.55 -18.52 24.04
N ASP A 18 12.37 -19.23 23.27
CA ASP A 18 12.77 -18.83 21.92
C ASP A 18 11.55 -18.74 20.97
N ALA A 19 10.62 -19.69 21.07
CA ALA A 19 9.38 -19.68 20.30
C ALA A 19 8.50 -18.46 20.65
N GLU A 20 8.39 -18.11 21.93
CA GLU A 20 7.62 -16.93 22.35
C GLU A 20 8.30 -15.62 21.91
N VAL A 21 9.63 -15.53 21.98
CA VAL A 21 10.37 -14.38 21.44
C VAL A 21 10.11 -14.24 19.94
N ALA A 22 10.23 -15.32 19.16
CA ALA A 22 9.96 -15.28 17.73
C ALA A 22 8.52 -14.85 17.43
N ARG A 23 7.54 -15.34 18.20
CA ARG A 23 6.13 -14.94 18.08
C ARG A 23 5.95 -13.45 18.33
N LEU A 24 6.55 -12.91 19.39
CA LEU A 24 6.47 -11.49 19.73
C LEU A 24 7.17 -10.62 18.69
N GLU A 25 8.32 -11.04 18.18
CA GLU A 25 9.01 -10.34 17.10
C GLU A 25 8.16 -10.26 15.83
N ASP A 26 7.49 -11.35 15.46
CA ASP A 26 6.59 -11.36 14.31
C ASP A 26 5.36 -10.47 14.53
N GLU A 27 4.78 -10.48 15.73
CA GLU A 27 3.68 -9.58 16.11
C GLU A 27 4.11 -8.11 16.03
N MET A 28 5.29 -7.78 16.58
CA MET A 28 5.87 -6.44 16.49
C MET A 28 6.13 -6.02 15.04
N ARG A 29 6.67 -6.94 14.23
CA ARG A 29 6.97 -6.70 12.82
C ARG A 29 5.69 -6.45 12.02
N ASN A 30 4.62 -7.22 12.28
CA ASN A 30 3.32 -7.03 11.64
C ASN A 30 2.71 -5.68 12.02
N ARG A 31 2.70 -5.35 13.32
CA ARG A 31 2.23 -4.05 13.78
C ARG A 31 3.03 -2.89 13.18
N ALA A 32 4.36 -3.03 13.07
CA ALA A 32 5.21 -2.03 12.43
C ALA A 32 4.88 -1.84 10.94
N ARG A 33 4.60 -2.94 10.22
CA ARG A 33 4.14 -2.88 8.81
C ARG A 33 2.80 -2.18 8.69
N ASP A 34 1.83 -2.51 9.53
CA ASP A 34 0.50 -1.90 9.52
C ASP A 34 0.58 -0.39 9.78
N LEU A 35 1.41 0.02 10.75
CA LEU A 35 1.68 1.43 11.03
C LEU A 35 2.35 2.14 9.84
N ALA A 36 3.31 1.49 9.19
CA ALA A 36 3.96 2.05 8.00
C ALA A 36 2.98 2.24 6.84
N VAL A 37 2.13 1.24 6.57
CA VAL A 37 1.08 1.31 5.54
C VAL A 37 0.07 2.40 5.86
N SER A 38 -0.43 2.45 7.10
CA SER A 38 -1.39 3.46 7.54
C SER A 38 -0.82 4.87 7.42
N LYS A 39 0.41 5.09 7.91
CA LYS A 39 1.07 6.40 7.83
C LYS A 39 1.27 6.85 6.39
N LYS A 40 1.75 5.95 5.52
CA LYS A 40 1.93 6.24 4.09
C LYS A 40 0.59 6.58 3.42
N ALA A 41 -0.46 5.81 3.71
CA ALA A 41 -1.79 6.05 3.16
C ALA A 41 -2.38 7.40 3.59
N SER A 42 -2.11 7.84 4.83
CA SER A 42 -2.48 9.19 5.30
C SER A 42 -1.64 10.28 4.64
N GLU A 43 -0.34 10.06 4.48
CA GLU A 43 0.55 11.06 3.89
C GLU A 43 0.28 11.28 2.40
N ARG A 44 -0.06 10.21 1.65
CA ARG A 44 -0.37 10.21 0.22
C ARG A 44 -1.84 10.44 -0.12
N VAL A 45 -2.64 10.93 0.83
CA VAL A 45 -4.09 11.15 0.61
C VAL A 45 -4.38 12.09 -0.57
N MET A 46 -3.50 13.06 -0.85
CA MET A 46 -3.62 13.99 -1.98
C MET A 46 -3.55 13.26 -3.33
N LEU A 47 -2.87 12.11 -3.40
CA LEU A 47 -2.74 11.34 -4.63
C LEU A 47 -4.01 10.50 -4.92
N ARG A 48 -4.97 10.43 -3.99
CA ARG A 48 -6.23 9.70 -4.23
C ARG A 48 -7.18 10.44 -5.14
N SER A 49 -7.05 11.76 -5.27
CA SER A 49 -7.81 12.56 -6.22
C SER A 49 -7.25 12.51 -7.63
N MET A 50 -6.10 11.86 -7.87
CA MET A 50 -5.53 11.71 -9.20
C MET A 50 -6.35 10.76 -10.06
N GLU A 51 -6.63 11.18 -11.29
CA GLU A 51 -7.13 10.28 -12.32
C GLU A 51 -5.95 9.58 -13.01
N THR A 52 -5.56 8.41 -12.50
CA THR A 52 -4.58 7.54 -13.16
C THR A 52 -5.23 6.22 -13.60
N PRO A 53 -4.80 5.61 -14.72
CA PRO A 53 -5.27 4.27 -15.09
C PRO A 53 -4.70 3.16 -14.19
N LEU A 54 -3.76 3.49 -13.31
CA LEU A 54 -3.18 2.59 -12.32
C LEU A 54 -4.07 2.48 -11.08
N THR A 55 -4.05 1.31 -10.44
CA THR A 55 -4.62 1.14 -9.10
C THR A 55 -3.74 1.86 -8.07
N SER A 56 -4.33 2.24 -6.91
CA SER A 56 -3.59 2.89 -5.83
C SER A 56 -2.34 2.10 -5.39
N GLY A 57 -2.47 0.77 -5.27
CA GLY A 57 -1.35 -0.09 -4.91
C GLY A 57 -0.25 -0.16 -5.97
N GLN A 58 -0.61 -0.09 -7.27
CA GLN A 58 0.39 -0.01 -8.34
C GLN A 58 1.12 1.33 -8.30
N LEU A 59 0.40 2.44 -8.12
CA LEU A 59 1.02 3.76 -8.00
C LEU A 59 1.95 3.82 -6.77
N ASP A 60 1.50 3.32 -5.62
CA ASP A 60 2.30 3.29 -4.40
C ASP A 60 3.61 2.51 -4.58
N ALA A 61 3.57 1.36 -5.27
CA ALA A 61 4.75 0.55 -5.55
C ALA A 61 5.77 1.24 -6.47
N LEU A 62 5.34 2.21 -7.27
CA LEU A 62 6.22 3.00 -8.14
C LEU A 62 6.86 4.14 -7.38
N LEU A 63 6.06 4.87 -6.61
CA LEU A 63 6.53 5.93 -5.72
C LEU A 63 7.52 5.41 -4.69
N ASP A 64 7.34 4.18 -4.21
CA ASP A 64 8.24 3.53 -3.27
C ASP A 64 9.63 3.22 -3.84
N LYS A 65 9.74 3.10 -5.17
CA LYS A 65 11.01 2.85 -5.87
C LYS A 65 11.68 4.16 -6.32
N ASP A 66 10.95 5.25 -6.35
CA ASP A 66 11.42 6.56 -6.81
C ASP A 66 12.07 7.34 -5.66
N ALA A 67 13.40 7.45 -5.70
CA ALA A 67 14.16 8.16 -4.66
C ALA A 67 13.79 9.65 -4.57
N GLU A 68 13.46 10.28 -5.70
CA GLU A 68 13.05 11.69 -5.73
C GLU A 68 11.73 11.90 -4.97
N THR A 69 10.75 11.02 -5.17
CA THR A 69 9.50 11.03 -4.40
C THR A 69 9.75 10.82 -2.91
N ALA A 70 10.62 9.88 -2.54
CA ALA A 70 10.97 9.66 -1.12
C ALA A 70 11.60 10.91 -0.48
N ASP A 71 12.39 11.67 -1.24
CA ASP A 71 12.99 12.93 -0.82
C ASP A 71 11.95 14.05 -0.66
N MET A 72 11.01 14.17 -1.60
CA MET A 72 9.90 15.12 -1.50
C MET A 72 8.98 14.82 -0.32
N GLU A 73 8.63 13.55 -0.08
CA GLU A 73 7.84 13.14 1.08
C GLU A 73 8.54 13.48 2.40
N ARG A 74 9.86 13.28 2.48
CA ARG A 74 10.64 13.68 3.66
C ARG A 74 10.56 15.18 3.90
N ARG A 75 10.70 16.00 2.84
CA ARG A 75 10.53 17.47 2.95
C ARG A 75 9.11 17.85 3.37
N LEU A 76 8.08 17.18 2.86
CA LEU A 76 6.70 17.37 3.30
C LEU A 76 6.53 17.09 4.80
N ARG A 77 7.13 16.02 5.32
CA ARG A 77 7.10 15.70 6.76
C ARG A 77 7.72 16.80 7.61
N GLU A 78 8.81 17.41 7.15
CA GLU A 78 9.44 18.54 7.83
C GLU A 78 8.56 19.79 7.79
N LEU A 79 7.98 20.13 6.64
CA LEU A 79 7.11 21.30 6.51
C LEU A 79 5.83 21.16 7.34
N ARG A 80 5.25 19.95 7.40
CA ARG A 80 4.05 19.62 8.19
C ARG A 80 4.24 19.73 9.71
N LYS A 81 5.47 19.88 10.22
CA LYS A 81 5.70 20.20 11.63
C LYS A 81 5.17 21.58 12.04
N LYS A 82 5.05 22.52 11.08
CA LYS A 82 4.52 23.88 11.28
C LYS A 82 3.58 24.24 10.12
N PRO A 83 2.40 23.61 10.02
CA PRO A 83 1.54 23.71 8.84
C PRO A 83 1.05 25.15 8.59
N ASP A 84 0.77 25.91 9.65
CA ASP A 84 0.25 27.28 9.53
C ASP A 84 1.23 28.24 8.86
N LYS A 85 2.53 28.08 9.16
CA LYS A 85 3.60 28.92 8.58
C LYS A 85 4.03 28.45 7.19
N ASN A 86 3.85 27.17 6.92
CA ASN A 86 4.37 26.51 5.73
C ASN A 86 3.27 26.14 4.72
N ALA A 87 2.03 26.60 4.90
CA ALA A 87 0.88 26.16 4.12
C ALA A 87 1.10 26.28 2.60
N ALA A 88 1.68 27.40 2.14
CA ALA A 88 1.99 27.59 0.72
C ALA A 88 3.07 26.62 0.21
N ALA A 89 4.14 26.43 0.99
CA ALA A 89 5.22 25.51 0.65
C ALA A 89 4.77 24.04 0.66
N ILE A 90 3.88 23.68 1.59
CA ILE A 90 3.26 22.35 1.64
C ILE A 90 2.46 22.13 0.35
N LYS A 91 1.54 23.04 -0.01
CA LYS A 91 0.74 22.90 -1.23
C LYS A 91 1.59 22.79 -2.49
N ALA A 92 2.60 23.66 -2.63
CA ALA A 92 3.52 23.62 -3.78
C ALA A 92 4.23 22.27 -3.88
N LEU A 93 4.74 21.74 -2.76
CA LEU A 93 5.43 20.45 -2.75
C LEU A 93 4.49 19.27 -2.94
N GLU A 94 3.24 19.35 -2.46
CA GLU A 94 2.19 18.35 -2.75
C GLU A 94 1.86 18.31 -4.26
N GLU A 95 1.80 19.47 -4.93
CA GLU A 95 1.63 19.58 -6.38
C GLU A 95 2.83 19.02 -7.16
N GLU A 96 4.06 19.20 -6.66
CA GLU A 96 5.27 18.60 -7.25
C GLU A 96 5.25 17.07 -7.16
N VAL A 97 4.90 16.52 -5.99
CA VAL A 97 4.76 15.06 -5.79
C VAL A 97 3.67 14.50 -6.69
N GLN A 98 2.54 15.20 -6.78
CA GLN A 98 1.43 14.89 -7.66
C GLN A 98 1.86 14.84 -9.14
N LYS A 99 2.64 15.83 -9.60
CA LYS A 99 3.18 15.84 -10.97
C LYS A 99 4.13 14.67 -11.21
N ARG A 100 5.05 14.40 -10.27
CA ARG A 100 5.97 13.25 -10.37
C ARG A 100 5.23 11.92 -10.41
N ALA A 101 4.18 11.76 -9.61
CA ALA A 101 3.33 10.58 -9.62
C ALA A 101 2.66 10.37 -10.99
N GLN A 102 2.20 11.45 -11.63
CA GLN A 102 1.63 11.40 -12.96
C GLN A 102 2.67 10.99 -14.00
N GLU A 103 3.87 11.58 -13.96
CA GLU A 103 4.97 11.24 -14.86
C GLU A 103 5.37 9.76 -14.74
N LEU A 104 5.44 9.22 -13.52
CA LEU A 104 5.70 7.80 -13.28
C LEU A 104 4.58 6.91 -13.82
N ALA A 105 3.32 7.32 -13.63
CA ALA A 105 2.17 6.59 -14.15
C ALA A 105 2.17 6.55 -15.69
N ASP A 106 2.42 7.69 -16.33
CA ASP A 106 2.47 7.82 -17.78
C ASP A 106 3.68 7.10 -18.39
N GLY A 107 4.82 7.10 -17.70
CA GLY A 107 6.04 6.43 -18.16
C GLY A 107 5.94 4.90 -18.23
N ILE A 108 4.99 4.30 -17.51
CA ILE A 108 4.74 2.85 -17.51
C ILE A 108 3.73 2.45 -18.57
N LEU A 109 2.83 3.37 -18.94
CA LEU A 109 1.94 3.13 -20.06
C LEU A 109 2.77 3.04 -21.33
N PRO A 110 2.59 1.99 -22.16
CA PRO A 110 3.25 1.96 -23.45
C PRO A 110 2.82 3.20 -24.23
N ARG A 111 3.79 3.87 -24.86
CA ARG A 111 3.64 5.13 -25.63
C ARG A 111 2.51 5.11 -26.67
N SER A 112 2.00 3.92 -26.99
CA SER A 112 0.77 3.65 -27.71
C SER A 112 -0.06 2.63 -26.93
N VAL A 113 -1.06 3.10 -26.18
CA VAL A 113 -2.22 2.27 -25.82
C VAL A 113 -3.25 2.44 -26.92
N PRO A 114 -3.61 1.39 -27.69
CA PRO A 114 -4.69 1.48 -28.66
C PRO A 114 -5.96 1.98 -27.95
N SER A 115 -6.71 2.86 -28.62
CA SER A 115 -7.92 3.53 -28.09
C SER A 115 -8.96 2.60 -27.46
N VAL A 116 -8.89 1.29 -27.77
CA VAL A 116 -9.71 0.22 -27.21
C VAL A 116 -9.54 0.02 -25.68
N TRP A 117 -8.37 0.35 -25.12
CA TRP A 117 -8.12 0.22 -23.68
C TRP A 117 -8.60 1.44 -22.86
N ARG A 118 -9.11 2.49 -23.52
CA ARG A 118 -9.61 3.72 -22.86
C ARG A 118 -11.07 3.60 -22.38
N ARG A 119 -11.75 2.46 -22.55
CA ARG A 119 -13.16 2.31 -22.11
C ARG A 119 -13.46 0.97 -21.47
N VAL A 120 -13.32 0.92 -20.15
CA VAL A 120 -14.21 0.10 -19.31
C VAL A 120 -14.68 0.94 -18.11
N ARG A 121 -15.54 1.93 -18.38
CA ARG A 121 -16.75 2.08 -17.54
C ARG A 121 -17.72 1.05 -18.10
N ARG A 122 -17.97 -0.06 -17.41
CA ARG A 122 -19.12 -0.91 -17.77
C ARG A 122 -20.39 -0.23 -17.25
N PRO A 123 -21.41 -0.02 -18.11
CA PRO A 123 -22.75 0.25 -17.66
C PRO A 123 -23.31 -1.02 -17.00
N HIS A 124 -24.03 -0.84 -15.89
CA HIS A 124 -24.87 -1.88 -15.32
C HIS A 124 -26.17 -1.86 -16.14
N ASP A 125 -26.17 -2.56 -17.28
CA ASP A 125 -27.36 -2.69 -18.11
C ASP A 125 -28.39 -3.59 -17.42
N GLY A 126 -29.63 -3.13 -17.45
CA GLY A 126 -30.76 -3.68 -16.72
C GLY A 126 -31.36 -4.94 -17.32
N GLY A 127 -32.35 -5.45 -16.60
CA GLY A 127 -33.57 -5.97 -17.22
C GLY A 127 -33.59 -7.47 -17.53
N THR A 128 -34.19 -8.22 -16.61
CA THR A 128 -35.20 -9.27 -16.86
C THR A 128 -35.28 -9.86 -18.27
N SER A 129 -34.96 -11.15 -18.40
CA SER A 129 -35.86 -12.06 -19.10
C SER A 129 -35.71 -13.49 -18.60
N ALA A 130 -36.82 -14.03 -18.11
CA ALA A 130 -36.97 -15.39 -17.68
C ALA A 130 -36.92 -16.35 -18.88
N VAL A 131 -36.08 -17.37 -18.81
CA VAL A 131 -36.29 -18.60 -19.59
C VAL A 131 -36.20 -19.78 -18.63
N ARG A 132 -37.38 -20.21 -18.20
CA ARG A 132 -37.59 -21.49 -17.52
C ARG A 132 -37.09 -22.60 -18.45
N ARG A 133 -36.05 -23.33 -18.04
CA ARG A 133 -35.83 -24.68 -18.58
C ARG A 133 -36.43 -25.67 -17.61
N ARG A 134 -37.48 -26.30 -18.12
CA ARG A 134 -38.33 -27.29 -17.48
C ARG A 134 -37.53 -28.60 -17.40
N CYS A 135 -37.35 -29.13 -16.20
CA CYS A 135 -37.02 -30.54 -16.02
C CYS A 135 -38.31 -31.35 -16.23
N VAL A 136 -38.26 -32.35 -17.10
CA VAL A 136 -39.26 -33.43 -17.19
C VAL A 136 -38.46 -34.73 -17.44
N PRO A 137 -39.00 -35.88 -17.02
CA PRO A 137 -38.46 -36.77 -15.99
C PRO A 137 -37.43 -37.78 -16.54
#